data_AF-A0A4W3GV54-F1
#
_entry.id   AF-A0A4W3GV54-F1
#
_cell.length_a   1.000
_cell.length_b   1.000
_cell.length_c   1.000
_cell.angle_alpha   90.00
_cell.angle_beta   90.00
_cell.angle_gamma   90.00
#
_symmetry.space_group_name_H-M   'P 1'
#
loop_
_entity.id
_entity.type
_entity.pdbx_description
1 polymer ?
#
loop_
_entity_poly.entity_id
_entity_poly.type
_entity_poly.pdbx_seq_one_letter_code
_entity_poly.pdbx_strand_id
1 'polypeptide(L)'
;LSPPILLAALSLGPPCPTPDNVKAEGKCAFIYKSPPCNEQIRKLNNKTKLLTLNAKWDDSISSVIVATDCRLFVYSKPCFGGSYIVLKGSRNLNNVLRYMPSYQAGNWSNVISSLCCWCD
;
A
#
# COMPACT_ATOMS: atom_id res chain seq x y z
N LEU A 1 8.42 -38.75 -31.66
CA LEU A 1 8.00 -38.53 -30.25
C LEU A 1 8.79 -37.34 -29.72
N SER A 2 8.15 -36.19 -29.51
CA SER A 2 8.78 -35.06 -28.82
C SER A 2 8.57 -35.20 -27.31
N PRO A 3 9.56 -34.88 -26.47
CA PRO A 3 9.41 -34.94 -25.02
C PRO A 3 8.50 -33.81 -24.52
N PRO A 4 7.82 -33.98 -23.38
CA PRO A 4 7.04 -32.90 -22.79
C PRO A 4 8.01 -31.83 -22.27
N ILE A 5 7.76 -30.60 -22.70
CA ILE A 5 8.46 -29.42 -22.18
C ILE A 5 8.07 -29.29 -20.71
N LEU A 6 9.04 -29.52 -19.83
CA LEU A 6 8.93 -29.24 -18.40
C LEU A 6 8.79 -27.71 -18.27
N LEU A 7 7.56 -27.22 -18.08
CA LEU A 7 7.35 -25.82 -17.71
C LEU A 7 8.04 -25.59 -16.37
N ALA A 8 9.19 -24.93 -16.40
CA ALA A 8 9.78 -24.36 -15.22
C ALA A 8 8.74 -23.41 -14.62
N ALA A 9 8.20 -23.77 -13.45
CA ALA A 9 7.40 -22.85 -12.66
C ALA A 9 8.29 -21.64 -12.36
N LEU A 10 8.02 -20.53 -13.03
CA LEU A 10 8.54 -19.22 -12.65
C LEU A 10 8.29 -19.10 -11.15
N SER A 11 9.36 -19.03 -10.36
CA SER A 11 9.33 -18.77 -8.94
C SER A 11 8.72 -17.38 -8.74
N LEU A 12 7.39 -17.33 -8.76
CA LEU A 12 6.62 -16.20 -8.27
C LEU A 12 6.96 -16.17 -6.78
N GLY A 13 7.67 -15.12 -6.36
CA GLY A 13 7.96 -14.90 -4.94
C GLY A 13 6.68 -15.02 -4.08
N PRO A 14 6.82 -15.13 -2.75
CA PRO A 14 5.67 -15.35 -1.88
C PRO A 14 4.56 -14.34 -2.19
N PRO A 15 3.29 -14.78 -2.23
CA PRO A 15 2.18 -13.89 -2.54
C PRO A 15 2.15 -12.74 -1.54
N CYS A 16 1.76 -11.56 -2.01
CA CYS A 16 1.49 -10.42 -1.14
C CYS A 16 0.60 -10.82 0.05
N PRO A 17 0.87 -10.33 1.27
CA PRO A 17 -0.02 -10.60 2.38
C PRO A 17 -1.43 -10.11 2.10
N THR A 18 -2.42 -10.83 2.60
CA THR A 18 -3.82 -10.41 2.56
C THR A 18 -4.10 -9.41 3.70
N PRO A 19 -5.20 -8.65 3.63
CA PRO A 19 -5.66 -7.82 4.74
C PRO A 19 -5.80 -8.59 6.05
N ASP A 20 -6.22 -9.85 6.00
CA ASP A 20 -6.33 -10.71 7.17
C ASP A 20 -4.96 -11.10 7.74
N ASN A 21 -3.93 -11.26 6.89
CA ASN A 21 -2.56 -11.43 7.39
C ASN A 21 -2.08 -10.20 8.15
N VAL A 22 -2.36 -8.99 7.64
CA VAL A 22 -2.03 -7.73 8.34
C VAL A 22 -2.75 -7.65 9.69
N LYS A 23 -4.03 -8.00 9.73
CA LYS A 23 -4.85 -8.04 10.95
C LYS A 23 -4.34 -9.07 11.95
N ALA A 24 -3.98 -10.27 11.49
CA ALA A 24 -3.46 -11.34 12.33
C ALA A 24 -2.14 -10.93 13.02
N GLU A 25 -1.34 -10.06 12.40
CA GLU A 25 -0.15 -9.45 13.02
C GLU A 25 -0.47 -8.31 14.01
N GLY A 26 -1.75 -7.97 14.22
CA GLY A 26 -2.19 -6.86 15.06
C GLY A 26 -1.82 -5.49 14.47
N LYS A 27 -1.72 -5.41 13.14
CA LYS A 27 -1.28 -4.21 12.41
C LYS A 27 -2.44 -3.61 11.63
N CYS A 28 -2.33 -2.31 11.38
CA CYS A 28 -3.31 -1.54 10.62
C CYS A 28 -3.01 -1.56 9.13
N ALA A 29 -1.74 -1.37 8.75
CA ALA A 29 -1.32 -1.44 7.36
C ALA A 29 0.17 -1.78 7.19
N PHE A 30 0.50 -2.37 6.04
CA PHE A 30 1.85 -2.60 5.55
C PHE A 30 2.13 -1.74 4.32
N ILE A 31 3.36 -1.23 4.22
CA ILE A 31 3.83 -0.38 3.13
C ILE A 31 5.10 -1.00 2.54
N TYR A 32 5.13 -1.16 1.22
CA TYR A 32 6.20 -1.84 0.48
C TYR A 32 6.81 -0.94 -0.58
N LYS A 33 8.15 -1.03 -0.73
CA LYS A 33 8.89 -0.25 -1.72
C LYS A 33 8.84 -0.90 -3.10
N SER A 34 9.06 -2.21 -3.18
CA SER A 34 9.23 -2.93 -4.45
C SER A 34 8.05 -3.88 -4.77
N PRO A 35 7.56 -3.97 -6.02
CA PRO A 35 6.45 -4.84 -6.35
C PRO A 35 6.86 -6.34 -6.33
N PRO A 36 5.89 -7.26 -6.18
CA PRO A 36 4.50 -6.98 -5.84
C PRO A 36 4.32 -6.60 -4.36
N CYS A 37 5.17 -7.11 -3.45
CA CYS A 37 5.21 -6.79 -2.01
C CYS A 37 6.59 -7.10 -1.41
N ASN A 38 7.65 -6.64 -2.05
CA ASN A 38 9.03 -6.76 -1.60
C ASN A 38 9.47 -5.48 -0.86
N GLU A 39 10.49 -5.61 -0.01
CA GLU A 39 11.04 -4.49 0.78
C GLU A 39 9.95 -3.78 1.60
N GLN A 40 9.44 -4.47 2.63
CA GLN A 40 8.52 -3.85 3.57
C GLN A 40 9.25 -2.75 4.37
N ILE A 41 8.86 -1.50 4.16
CA ILE A 41 9.52 -0.36 4.79
C ILE A 41 8.80 0.11 6.06
N ARG A 42 7.50 -0.17 6.20
CA ARG A 42 6.71 0.22 7.38
C ARG A 42 5.59 -0.76 7.70
N LYS A 43 5.40 -0.96 9.01
CA LYS A 43 4.22 -1.56 9.64
C LYS A 43 3.55 -0.49 10.49
N LEU A 44 2.30 -0.15 10.17
CA LEU A 44 1.52 0.82 10.93
C LEU A 44 0.69 0.09 11.98
N ASN A 45 0.71 0.56 13.22
CA ASN A 45 -0.20 0.09 14.27
C ASN A 45 -1.56 0.83 14.17
N ASN A 46 -2.59 0.33 14.85
CA ASN A 46 -3.82 1.11 15.05
C ASN A 46 -3.51 2.49 15.68
N LYS A 47 -4.23 3.52 15.26
CA LYS A 47 -4.12 4.92 15.69
C LYS A 47 -2.76 5.57 15.36
N THR A 48 -1.94 4.95 14.51
CA THR A 48 -0.69 5.54 14.05
C THR A 48 -0.97 6.85 13.33
N LYS A 49 -0.22 7.89 13.69
CA LYS A 49 -0.32 9.25 13.14
C LYS A 49 1.08 9.71 12.73
N LEU A 50 1.32 9.86 11.43
CA LEU A 50 2.54 10.45 10.89
C LEU A 50 2.21 11.85 10.39
N LEU A 51 2.57 12.86 11.19
CA LEU A 51 2.30 14.26 10.90
C LEU A 51 3.09 14.78 9.70
N THR A 52 4.28 14.25 9.49
CA THR A 52 5.12 14.57 8.33
C THR A 52 5.79 13.30 7.86
N LEU A 53 5.72 13.05 6.56
CA LEU A 53 6.55 12.06 5.89
C LEU A 53 7.79 12.80 5.36
N ASN A 54 8.91 12.64 6.06
CA ASN A 54 10.18 13.28 5.69
C ASN A 54 10.71 12.80 4.33
N ALA A 55 10.27 11.61 3.89
CA ALA A 55 10.46 11.12 2.53
C ALA A 55 9.10 11.11 1.83
N LYS A 56 8.99 11.86 0.73
CA LYS A 56 7.83 11.76 -0.17
C LYS A 56 7.72 10.33 -0.67
N TRP A 57 6.49 9.83 -0.83
CA TRP A 57 6.30 8.50 -1.40
C TRP A 57 6.85 8.41 -2.84
N ASP A 58 6.92 9.53 -3.57
CA ASP A 58 7.75 9.82 -4.77
C ASP A 58 8.04 8.61 -5.65
N ASP A 59 6.98 7.93 -6.08
CA ASP A 59 7.00 6.70 -6.89
C ASP A 59 7.79 5.50 -6.31
N SER A 60 8.28 5.63 -5.07
CA SER A 60 9.05 4.61 -4.35
C SER A 60 8.18 3.60 -3.62
N ILE A 61 6.87 3.83 -3.48
CA ILE A 61 5.94 2.89 -2.83
C ILE A 61 5.13 2.15 -3.90
N SER A 62 5.30 0.83 -3.95
CA SER A 62 4.63 -0.03 -4.93
C SER A 62 3.31 -0.63 -4.42
N SER A 63 3.19 -0.87 -3.11
CA SER A 63 2.02 -1.55 -2.54
C SER A 63 1.72 -1.12 -1.11
N VAL A 64 0.42 -1.04 -0.79
CA VAL A 64 -0.10 -0.83 0.56
C VAL A 64 -1.19 -1.85 0.84
N ILE A 65 -1.08 -2.54 1.98
CA ILE A 65 -2.06 -3.54 2.39
C ILE A 65 -2.63 -3.08 3.73
N VAL A 66 -3.91 -2.75 3.74
CA VAL A 66 -4.63 -2.31 4.94
C VAL A 66 -5.46 -3.48 5.45
N ALA A 67 -5.43 -3.70 6.77
CA ALA A 67 -6.21 -4.76 7.41
C ALA A 67 -7.73 -4.59 7.18
N THR A 68 -8.47 -5.71 7.24
CA THR A 68 -9.88 -5.84 6.82
C THR A 68 -10.85 -4.89 7.54
N ASP A 69 -10.53 -4.50 8.77
CA ASP A 69 -11.28 -3.59 9.65
C ASP A 69 -10.59 -2.24 9.84
N CYS A 70 -9.59 -1.94 9.00
CA CYS A 70 -8.79 -0.74 9.11
C CYS A 70 -8.94 0.18 7.89
N ARG A 71 -8.60 1.44 8.13
CA ARG A 71 -8.60 2.54 7.17
C ARG A 71 -7.28 3.27 7.28
N LEU A 72 -6.61 3.47 6.15
CA LEU A 72 -5.44 4.33 6.04
C LEU A 72 -5.83 5.60 5.29
N PHE A 73 -5.73 6.73 5.97
CA PHE A 73 -5.92 8.05 5.38
C PHE A 73 -4.55 8.59 4.99
N VAL A 74 -4.41 9.04 3.75
CA VAL A 74 -3.19 9.73 3.28
C VAL A 74 -3.57 11.11 2.77
N TYR A 75 -2.76 12.10 3.12
CA TYR A 75 -3.06 13.52 2.93
C TYR A 75 -1.98 14.20 2.09
N SER A 76 -2.40 15.17 1.28
CA SER A 76 -1.52 15.90 0.37
C SER A 76 -0.66 16.97 1.05
N LYS A 77 -0.92 17.30 2.33
CA LYS A 77 -0.12 18.23 3.14
C LYS A 77 0.26 17.61 4.49
N PRO A 78 1.28 18.16 5.19
CA PRO A 78 1.59 17.78 6.56
C PRO A 78 0.41 17.99 7.52
N CYS A 79 0.49 17.37 8.70
CA CYS A 79 -0.46 17.51 9.80
C CYS A 79 -1.92 17.21 9.42
N PHE A 80 -2.15 16.25 8.51
CA PHE A 80 -3.47 15.87 8.00
C PHE A 80 -4.22 16.99 7.26
N GLY A 81 -3.48 17.95 6.71
CA GLY A 81 -4.05 19.04 5.92
C GLY A 81 -4.25 18.70 4.44
N GLY A 82 -5.00 19.53 3.76
CA GLY A 82 -5.21 19.43 2.31
C GLY A 82 -6.18 18.33 1.90
N SER A 83 -6.05 17.87 0.65
CA SER A 83 -6.86 16.80 0.12
C SER A 83 -6.43 15.46 0.70
N TYR A 84 -7.35 14.51 0.81
CA TYR A 84 -7.04 13.16 1.29
C TYR A 84 -7.74 12.07 0.48
N ILE A 85 -7.19 10.86 0.55
CA ILE A 85 -7.80 9.64 0.06
C ILE A 85 -7.80 8.58 1.16
N VAL A 86 -8.74 7.63 1.08
CA VAL A 86 -8.88 6.55 2.05
C VAL A 86 -8.56 5.22 1.38
N LEU A 87 -7.58 4.51 1.92
CA LEU A 87 -7.17 3.17 1.50
C LEU A 87 -7.79 2.12 2.44
N LYS A 88 -8.32 1.04 1.86
CA LYS A 88 -8.93 -0.11 2.54
C LYS A 88 -8.55 -1.40 1.80
N GLY A 89 -8.40 -2.51 2.52
CA GLY A 89 -8.09 -3.84 1.98
C GLY A 89 -6.69 -3.96 1.34
N SER A 90 -6.48 -4.97 0.49
CA SER A 90 -5.24 -5.12 -0.27
C SER A 90 -5.31 -4.25 -1.51
N ARG A 91 -4.37 -3.32 -1.60
CA ARG A 91 -4.32 -2.36 -2.69
C ARG A 91 -2.90 -2.29 -3.22
N ASN A 92 -2.67 -2.98 -4.34
CA ASN A 92 -1.47 -2.75 -5.14
C ASN A 92 -1.55 -1.29 -5.65
N LEU A 93 -0.62 -0.41 -5.28
CA LEU A 93 -0.76 1.03 -5.55
C LEU A 93 -0.77 1.32 -7.05
N ASN A 94 -0.12 0.47 -7.86
CA ASN A 94 -0.23 0.52 -9.33
C ASN A 94 -1.67 0.34 -9.84
N ASN A 95 -2.55 -0.35 -9.10
CA ASN A 95 -3.97 -0.48 -9.41
C ASN A 95 -4.84 0.56 -8.68
N VAL A 96 -4.41 1.13 -7.54
CA VAL A 96 -5.13 2.23 -6.87
C VAL A 96 -5.14 3.49 -7.71
N LEU A 97 -4.03 3.78 -8.39
CA LEU A 97 -3.94 4.89 -9.34
C LEU A 97 -4.72 4.63 -10.64
N ARG A 98 -5.05 3.36 -10.95
CA ARG A 98 -5.72 2.95 -12.19
C ARG A 98 -7.24 2.94 -12.12
N TYR A 99 -7.82 2.84 -10.92
CA TYR A 99 -9.28 2.86 -10.69
C TYR A 99 -9.81 4.19 -10.14
N MET A 100 -8.95 5.21 -10.00
CA MET A 100 -9.42 6.59 -9.89
C MET A 100 -9.75 7.09 -11.30
N PRO A 101 -10.87 7.80 -11.51
CA PRO A 101 -11.13 8.50 -12.75
C PRO A 101 -9.88 9.32 -13.14
N SER A 102 -9.52 9.35 -14.41
CA SER A 102 -8.25 9.93 -14.90
C SER A 102 -7.99 11.38 -14.47
N TYR A 103 -9.02 12.13 -14.07
CA TYR A 103 -8.92 13.48 -13.51
C TYR A 103 -8.57 13.55 -12.01
N GLN A 104 -8.69 12.44 -11.27
CA GLN A 104 -8.28 12.28 -9.86
C GLN A 104 -7.03 11.41 -9.69
N ALA A 105 -6.67 10.64 -10.72
CA ALA A 105 -5.42 9.88 -10.82
C ALA A 105 -4.18 10.78 -11.06
N GLY A 106 -4.17 12.00 -10.52
CA GLY A 106 -2.93 12.74 -10.34
C GLY A 106 -1.99 11.92 -9.47
N ASN A 107 -0.69 12.01 -9.71
CA ASN A 107 0.33 11.13 -9.11
C ASN A 107 0.39 11.30 -7.57
N TRP A 108 -0.55 10.70 -6.84
CA TRP A 108 -0.74 10.88 -5.40
C TRP A 108 0.50 10.45 -4.61
N SER A 109 1.24 9.48 -5.14
CA SER A 109 2.57 9.09 -4.65
C SER A 109 3.48 10.30 -4.40
N ASN A 110 3.41 11.33 -5.25
CA ASN A 110 4.34 12.47 -5.19
C ASN A 110 3.90 13.57 -4.23
N VAL A 111 2.64 13.54 -3.76
CA VAL A 111 2.06 14.59 -2.92
C VAL A 111 1.71 14.13 -1.50
N ILE A 112 1.70 12.82 -1.22
CA ILE A 112 1.44 12.30 0.12
C ILE A 112 2.50 12.82 1.11
N SER A 113 2.03 13.56 2.12
CA SER A 113 2.86 14.29 3.07
C SER A 113 2.55 13.95 4.52
N SER A 114 1.37 13.40 4.82
CA SER A 114 1.02 12.87 6.14
C SER A 114 0.03 11.71 6.03
N LEU A 115 -0.03 10.85 7.05
CA LEU A 115 -0.95 9.72 7.06
C LEU A 115 -1.40 9.34 8.47
N CYS A 116 -2.61 8.79 8.58
CA CYS A 116 -3.07 8.17 9.81
C CYS A 116 -3.82 6.88 9.53
N CYS A 117 -3.67 5.92 10.43
CA CYS A 117 -4.26 4.59 10.31
C CYS A 117 -5.19 4.35 11.49
N TRP A 118 -6.40 3.87 11.21
CA TRP A 118 -7.44 3.63 12.20
C TRP A 118 -8.14 2.30 11.93
N CYS A 119 -8.30 1.48 12.96
CA CYS A 119 -9.09 0.26 12.93
C CYS A 119 -10.32 0.40 13.82
N ASP A 120 -11.43 -0.17 13.37
CA ASP A 120 -12.70 -0.19 14.09
C ASP A 120 -12.68 -1.16 15.29
#